data_AF-A0A4Y2LYU7-F1
#
_entry.id   AF-A0A4Y2LYU7-F1
#
_cell.length_a   1.000
_cell.length_b   1.000
_cell.length_c   1.000
_cell.angle_alpha   90.00
_cell.angle_beta   90.00
_cell.angle_gamma   90.00
#
_symmetry.space_group_name_H-M   'P 1'
#
loop_
_entity.id
_entity.type
_entity.pdbx_description
1 polymer ?
#
loop_
_entity_poly.entity_id
_entity_poly.type
_entity_poly.pdbx_seq_one_letter_code
_entity_poly.pdbx_strand_id
1 'polypeptide(L)'
;MTKLDPKKPGSTGSVKSFMMVMVDGNKTSYVVSGLQPVTMYEVQITSENAHGSSLPTSAVRVLTLSAPRGSGPSNMSEAYFAHLPNITKCCEEKGVPEGKCLRSLCDPSDDEDTKLSDVLMCAPFVNITFECMAGGADHSQCCRRRGLPDICLDFCRGNVTQLDYRHFICLDHIDIYGNCLLEYYKVLPGAPEQFLVSMVHSRWAVLKWSPPR
;
A
#
# COMPACT_ATOMS: atom_id res chain seq x y z
N MET A 1 19.04 -44.21 -41.42
CA MET A 1 19.98 -45.13 -40.73
C MET A 1 21.07 -44.31 -40.06
N THR A 2 20.96 -44.01 -38.76
CA THR A 2 22.12 -43.79 -37.89
C THR A 2 21.72 -44.05 -36.43
N LYS A 3 22.66 -44.69 -35.71
CA LYS A 3 22.59 -45.48 -34.46
C LYS A 3 21.94 -44.84 -33.22
N LEU A 4 21.26 -45.68 -32.43
CA LEU A 4 21.13 -45.54 -30.97
C LEU A 4 22.41 -46.09 -30.29
N ASP A 5 22.85 -45.42 -29.23
CA ASP A 5 23.74 -45.98 -28.19
C ASP A 5 23.28 -45.50 -26.78
N PRO A 6 23.60 -46.22 -25.70
CA PRO A 6 22.72 -46.42 -24.55
C PRO A 6 22.84 -45.39 -23.41
N LYS A 7 21.73 -45.30 -22.67
CA LYS A 7 21.45 -44.42 -21.52
C LYS A 7 22.36 -44.74 -20.31
N LYS A 8 23.00 -43.71 -19.73
CA LYS A 8 23.65 -43.77 -18.41
C LYS A 8 22.66 -43.30 -17.33
N PRO A 9 22.50 -44.00 -16.19
CA PRO A 9 21.51 -43.65 -15.17
C PRO A 9 22.10 -42.68 -14.13
N GLY A 10 21.27 -41.75 -13.63
CA GLY A 10 21.57 -40.99 -12.42
C GLY A 10 21.62 -39.47 -12.60
N SER A 11 20.46 -38.85 -12.77
CA SER A 11 20.24 -37.44 -12.42
C SER A 11 18.75 -37.28 -12.14
N THR A 12 18.35 -37.33 -10.85
CA THR A 12 17.04 -36.85 -10.39
C THR A 12 16.99 -35.34 -10.55
N GLY A 13 16.82 -34.90 -11.81
CA GLY A 13 16.52 -33.52 -12.12
C GLY A 13 15.09 -33.23 -11.71
N SER A 14 14.90 -32.21 -10.87
CA SER A 14 13.59 -31.57 -10.72
C SER A 14 13.11 -31.23 -12.13
N VAL A 15 12.08 -31.93 -12.61
CA VAL A 15 11.50 -31.66 -13.94
C VAL A 15 10.93 -30.26 -13.89
N LYS A 16 11.67 -29.29 -14.43
CA LYS A 16 11.17 -27.93 -14.63
C LYS A 16 10.11 -28.02 -15.71
N SER A 17 8.84 -27.96 -15.31
CA SER A 17 7.73 -27.87 -16.25
C SER A 17 7.67 -26.44 -16.77
N PHE A 18 7.80 -26.27 -18.08
CA PHE A 18 7.70 -24.96 -18.73
C PHE A 18 6.31 -24.81 -19.34
N MET A 19 5.66 -23.68 -19.06
CA MET A 19 4.42 -23.25 -19.73
C MET A 19 4.79 -22.09 -20.63
N MET A 20 4.62 -22.26 -21.95
CA MET A 20 4.84 -21.20 -22.93
C MET A 20 3.49 -20.69 -23.42
N VAL A 21 3.29 -19.37 -23.37
CA VAL A 21 2.07 -18.72 -23.81
C VAL A 21 2.43 -17.64 -24.81
N MET A 22 1.86 -17.70 -26.01
CA MET A 22 1.95 -16.64 -27.00
C MET A 22 0.82 -15.65 -26.77
N VAL A 23 1.17 -14.37 -26.68
CA VAL A 23 0.24 -13.26 -26.49
C VAL A 23 0.35 -12.34 -27.71
N ASP A 24 -0.78 -11.77 -28.13
CA ASP A 24 -0.81 -10.78 -29.22
C ASP A 24 0.05 -9.56 -28.86
N GLY A 25 0.80 -9.03 -29.83
CA GLY A 25 1.68 -7.88 -29.65
C GLY A 25 0.97 -6.59 -29.26
N ASN A 26 -0.35 -6.50 -29.44
CA ASN A 26 -1.15 -5.35 -29.00
C ASN A 26 -1.59 -5.41 -27.52
N LYS A 27 -1.38 -6.54 -26.82
CA LYS A 27 -1.79 -6.70 -25.43
C LYS A 27 -0.63 -6.43 -24.49
N THR A 28 -0.90 -5.62 -23.47
CA THR A 28 0.04 -5.33 -22.38
C THR A 28 -0.19 -6.21 -21.15
N SER A 29 -1.22 -7.07 -21.16
CA SER A 29 -1.55 -7.96 -20.05
C SER A 29 -2.10 -9.31 -20.53
N TYR A 30 -1.91 -10.35 -19.71
CA TYR A 30 -2.42 -11.69 -19.94
C TYR A 30 -2.74 -12.37 -18.60
N VAL A 31 -3.83 -13.15 -18.57
CA VAL A 31 -4.27 -13.90 -17.38
C VAL A 31 -3.93 -15.37 -17.57
N VAL A 32 -2.97 -15.87 -16.80
CA VAL A 32 -2.58 -17.30 -16.79
C VAL A 32 -3.53 -18.07 -15.89
N SER A 33 -4.19 -19.10 -16.44
CA SER A 33 -5.13 -19.97 -15.73
C SER A 33 -4.61 -21.41 -15.63
N GLY A 34 -5.27 -22.24 -14.82
CA GLY A 34 -4.90 -23.66 -14.68
C GLY A 34 -3.62 -23.92 -13.89
N LEU A 35 -3.14 -22.94 -13.12
CA LEU A 35 -1.97 -23.09 -12.27
C LEU A 35 -2.29 -24.00 -11.06
N GLN A 36 -1.30 -24.78 -10.65
CA GLN A 36 -1.41 -25.60 -9.45
C GLN A 36 -1.44 -24.69 -8.21
N PRO A 37 -2.29 -24.96 -7.21
CA PRO A 37 -2.32 -24.17 -5.99
C PRO A 37 -1.04 -24.39 -5.17
N VAL A 38 -0.69 -23.42 -4.32
CA VAL A 38 0.48 -23.48 -3.42
C VAL A 38 1.78 -23.87 -4.15
N THR A 39 1.94 -23.35 -5.37
CA THR A 39 3.07 -23.69 -6.25
C THR A 39 3.79 -22.42 -6.65
N MET A 40 5.12 -22.43 -6.55
CA MET A 40 5.96 -21.30 -6.96
C MET A 40 6.20 -21.36 -8.47
N TYR A 41 5.80 -20.30 -9.17
CA TYR A 41 6.07 -20.10 -10.59
C TYR A 41 7.12 -19.03 -10.78
N GLU A 42 7.92 -19.18 -11.82
CA GLU A 42 8.88 -18.19 -12.31
C GLU A 42 8.44 -17.77 -13.71
N VAL A 43 8.13 -16.48 -13.89
CA VAL A 43 7.57 -15.92 -15.12
C VAL A 43 8.62 -15.05 -15.80
N GLN A 44 8.86 -15.32 -17.08
CA GLN A 44 9.72 -14.55 -17.96
C GLN A 44 8.98 -14.24 -19.25
N ILE A 45 9.30 -13.10 -19.86
CA ILE A 45 8.67 -12.63 -21.09
C ILE A 45 9.78 -12.42 -22.13
N THR A 46 9.52 -12.84 -23.37
CA THR A 46 10.33 -12.57 -24.55
C THR A 46 9.45 -11.93 -25.60
N SER A 47 9.95 -10.92 -26.31
CA SER A 47 9.27 -10.38 -27.49
C SER A 47 9.78 -11.05 -28.76
N GLU A 48 8.90 -11.30 -29.72
CA GLU A 48 9.25 -11.91 -31.00
C GLU A 48 8.65 -11.08 -32.14
N ASN A 49 9.45 -10.84 -33.17
CA ASN A 49 9.01 -10.23 -34.42
C ASN A 49 9.59 -10.99 -35.62
N ALA A 50 9.36 -10.49 -36.84
CA ALA A 50 9.85 -11.12 -38.07
C ALA A 50 11.39 -11.29 -38.15
N HIS A 51 12.16 -10.58 -37.30
CA HIS A 51 13.62 -10.63 -37.26
C HIS A 51 14.17 -11.52 -36.13
N GLY A 52 13.30 -12.05 -35.27
CA GLY A 52 13.67 -12.98 -34.20
C GLY A 52 13.15 -12.56 -32.83
N SER A 53 13.73 -13.18 -31.80
CA SER A 53 13.32 -13.02 -30.40
C SER A 53 14.31 -12.15 -29.62
N SER A 54 13.79 -11.36 -28.68
CA SER A 54 14.61 -10.63 -27.71
C SER A 54 15.12 -11.54 -26.59
N LEU A 55 16.00 -10.97 -25.75
CA LEU A 55 16.40 -11.61 -24.50
C LEU A 55 15.21 -11.68 -23.52
N PRO A 56 15.12 -12.73 -22.69
CA PRO A 56 14.07 -12.83 -21.68
C PRO A 56 14.21 -11.73 -20.62
N THR A 57 13.07 -11.28 -20.10
CA THR A 57 13.04 -10.38 -18.96
C THR A 57 13.65 -11.01 -17.71
N SER A 58 13.97 -10.16 -16.73
CA SER A 58 14.21 -10.62 -15.36
C SER A 58 13.00 -11.39 -14.86
N ALA A 59 13.24 -12.55 -14.27
CA ALA A 59 12.18 -13.45 -13.89
C ALA A 59 11.44 -12.98 -12.64
N VAL A 60 10.12 -12.92 -12.71
CA VAL A 60 9.24 -12.61 -11.58
C VAL A 60 8.78 -13.92 -10.95
N ARG A 61 8.88 -14.04 -9.62
CA ARG A 61 8.40 -15.22 -8.89
C ARG A 61 7.05 -14.92 -8.26
N VAL A 62 6.11 -15.86 -8.41
CA VAL A 62 4.78 -15.76 -7.81
C VAL A 62 4.41 -17.09 -7.16
N LEU A 63 3.82 -17.04 -5.96
CA LEU A 63 3.26 -18.20 -5.28
C LEU A 63 1.75 -18.19 -5.47
N THR A 64 1.19 -19.24 -6.06
CA THR A 64 -0.26 -19.38 -6.18
C THR A 64 -0.91 -19.62 -4.82
N LEU A 65 -2.11 -19.08 -4.63
CA LEU A 65 -2.87 -19.26 -3.41
C LEU A 65 -3.33 -20.72 -3.26
N SER A 66 -3.59 -21.13 -2.01
CA SER A 66 -4.37 -22.35 -1.76
C SER A 66 -5.79 -22.16 -2.28
N ALA A 67 -6.46 -23.24 -2.70
CA ALA A 67 -7.87 -23.21 -3.05
C ALA A 67 -8.66 -22.48 -1.94
N PRO A 68 -9.61 -21.58 -2.29
CA PRO A 68 -10.29 -20.75 -1.31
C PRO A 68 -11.02 -21.66 -0.32
N ARG A 69 -10.62 -21.62 0.96
CA ARG A 69 -11.54 -21.97 2.03
C ARG A 69 -12.45 -20.77 2.16
N GLY A 70 -13.73 -20.93 1.80
CA GLY A 70 -14.69 -19.84 1.63
C GLY A 70 -14.44 -18.69 2.60
N SER A 71 -13.79 -17.63 2.10
CA SER A 71 -13.76 -16.35 2.78
C SER A 71 -15.18 -15.82 2.61
N GLY A 72 -15.98 -15.95 3.66
CA GLY A 72 -17.26 -15.27 3.75
C GLY A 72 -17.07 -13.78 3.45
N PRO A 73 -18.11 -13.10 2.97
CA PRO A 73 -18.03 -11.67 2.72
C PRO A 73 -17.54 -11.01 4.00
N SER A 74 -16.40 -10.31 3.91
CA SER A 74 -15.99 -9.37 4.93
C SER A 74 -17.04 -8.26 4.93
N ASN A 75 -18.13 -8.45 5.68
CA ASN A 75 -19.11 -7.42 6.04
C ASN A 75 -18.44 -6.39 6.96
N MET A 76 -17.34 -5.79 6.50
CA MET A 76 -16.56 -4.78 7.21
C MET A 76 -16.64 -3.43 6.49
N SER A 77 -17.58 -3.26 5.56
CA SER A 77 -17.40 -2.34 4.44
C SER A 77 -18.33 -1.11 4.38
N GLU A 78 -19.09 -0.75 5.41
CA GLU A 78 -19.88 0.50 5.34
C GLU A 78 -20.17 1.14 6.69
N ALA A 79 -20.57 0.36 7.70
CA ALA A 79 -20.86 0.89 9.04
C ALA A 79 -19.59 1.38 9.81
N TYR A 80 -18.43 0.84 9.45
CA TYR A 80 -17.16 1.08 10.16
C TYR A 80 -16.56 2.47 9.84
N PHE A 81 -16.71 2.93 8.60
CA PHE A 81 -16.24 4.25 8.14
C PHE A 81 -17.28 5.36 8.34
N ALA A 82 -18.54 5.01 8.65
CA ALA A 82 -19.63 5.97 8.84
C ALA A 82 -19.39 6.99 9.97
N HIS A 83 -18.44 6.71 10.88
CA HIS A 83 -18.11 7.56 12.02
C HIS A 83 -16.86 8.43 11.80
N LEU A 84 -16.17 8.30 10.67
CA LEU A 84 -15.03 9.16 10.38
C LEU A 84 -15.48 10.61 10.15
N PRO A 85 -14.70 11.59 10.62
CA PRO A 85 -15.00 12.98 10.39
C PRO A 85 -14.84 13.28 8.89
N ASN A 86 -15.81 14.00 8.33
CA ASN A 86 -15.66 14.54 6.99
C ASN A 86 -14.79 15.80 7.06
N ILE A 87 -13.47 15.61 6.92
CA ILE A 87 -12.46 16.67 7.05
C ILE A 87 -12.67 17.76 6.00
N THR A 88 -12.93 17.37 4.75
CA THR A 88 -13.18 18.29 3.64
C THR A 88 -14.36 19.20 3.93
N LYS A 89 -15.49 18.63 4.36
CA LYS A 89 -16.68 19.40 4.73
C LYS A 89 -16.44 20.32 5.93
N CYS A 90 -15.71 19.85 6.94
CA CYS A 90 -15.33 20.68 8.09
C CYS A 90 -14.51 21.91 7.66
N CYS A 91 -13.57 21.73 6.73
CA CYS A 91 -12.78 22.82 6.20
C CYS A 91 -13.61 23.83 5.38
N GLU A 92 -14.51 23.35 4.52
CA GLU A 92 -15.44 24.20 3.76
C GLU A 92 -16.28 25.07 4.71
N GLU A 93 -16.89 24.45 5.73
CA GLU A 93 -17.74 25.13 6.71
C GLU A 93 -16.97 26.17 7.55
N LYS A 94 -15.68 25.94 7.80
CA LYS A 94 -14.79 26.86 8.52
C LYS A 94 -14.07 27.88 7.64
N GLY A 95 -14.36 27.90 6.34
CA GLY A 95 -13.94 28.97 5.42
C GLY A 95 -12.65 28.70 4.64
N VAL A 96 -12.22 27.45 4.49
CA VAL A 96 -11.19 27.09 3.51
C VAL A 96 -11.79 27.23 2.10
N PRO A 97 -11.18 28.02 1.19
CA PRO A 97 -11.74 28.25 -0.13
C PRO A 97 -11.71 26.96 -0.96
N GLU A 98 -12.80 26.73 -1.70
CA GLU A 98 -12.89 25.65 -2.69
C GLU A 98 -11.73 25.73 -3.70
N GLY A 99 -11.27 24.56 -4.16
CA GLY A 99 -10.17 24.44 -5.10
C GLY A 99 -8.88 23.95 -4.44
N LYS A 100 -7.75 24.61 -4.72
CA LYS A 100 -6.42 24.07 -4.41
C LYS A 100 -6.19 23.86 -2.91
N CYS A 101 -6.53 24.83 -2.06
CA CYS A 101 -6.28 24.72 -0.62
C CYS A 101 -7.16 23.67 0.04
N LEU A 102 -8.43 23.57 -0.37
CA LEU A 102 -9.31 22.54 0.13
C LEU A 102 -8.81 21.13 -0.23
N ARG A 103 -8.34 20.93 -1.46
CA ARG A 103 -7.79 19.63 -1.90
C ARG A 103 -6.46 19.32 -1.23
N SER A 104 -5.49 20.23 -1.31
CA SER A 104 -4.14 20.01 -0.82
C SER A 104 -4.02 19.95 0.71
N LEU A 105 -4.91 20.60 1.46
CA LEU A 105 -4.85 20.56 2.92
C LEU A 105 -5.93 19.69 3.56
N CYS A 106 -7.13 19.59 2.99
CA CYS A 106 -8.29 19.01 3.66
C CYS A 106 -8.84 17.72 3.02
N ASP A 107 -8.21 17.21 1.96
CA ASP A 107 -8.51 15.89 1.41
C ASP A 107 -7.34 14.93 1.69
N PRO A 108 -7.48 14.01 2.67
CA PRO A 108 -6.43 13.03 2.97
C PRO A 108 -6.19 12.01 1.83
N SER A 109 -7.02 12.02 0.78
CA SER A 109 -6.88 11.16 -0.39
C SER A 109 -5.94 11.76 -1.46
N ASP A 110 -5.66 13.07 -1.39
CA ASP A 110 -4.86 13.85 -2.37
C ASP A 110 -3.41 14.11 -1.85
N ASP A 111 -2.96 13.33 -0.85
CA ASP A 111 -1.69 13.55 -0.13
C ASP A 111 -0.44 13.35 -1.02
N GLU A 112 -0.47 12.40 -1.97
CA GLU A 112 0.66 12.09 -2.87
C GLU A 112 1.04 13.25 -3.82
N ASP A 113 0.09 14.15 -4.12
CA ASP A 113 0.33 15.27 -5.05
C ASP A 113 0.59 16.61 -4.33
N THR A 114 0.48 16.65 -2.99
CA THR A 114 0.60 17.88 -2.22
C THR A 114 2.06 18.26 -1.99
N LYS A 115 2.48 19.40 -2.53
CA LYS A 115 3.85 19.91 -2.37
C LYS A 115 3.95 20.86 -1.19
N LEU A 116 5.15 21.00 -0.62
CA LEU A 116 5.43 22.03 0.40
C LEU A 116 5.02 23.44 -0.06
N SER A 117 5.18 23.76 -1.34
CA SER A 117 4.73 25.04 -1.91
C SER A 117 3.22 25.25 -1.79
N ASP A 118 2.44 24.18 -1.84
CA ASP A 118 0.97 24.22 -1.75
C ASP A 118 0.56 24.42 -0.29
N VAL A 119 1.24 23.74 0.64
CA VAL A 119 1.06 23.98 2.08
C VAL A 119 1.41 25.41 2.47
N LEU A 120 2.48 25.97 1.91
CA LEU A 120 2.87 27.37 2.15
C LEU A 120 1.88 28.36 1.55
N MET A 121 1.38 28.10 0.33
CA MET A 121 0.34 28.94 -0.30
C MET A 121 -0.94 28.97 0.53
N CYS A 122 -1.28 27.83 1.13
CA CYS A 122 -2.49 27.64 1.92
C CYS A 122 -2.26 27.77 3.43
N ALA A 123 -1.08 28.24 3.86
CA ALA A 123 -0.69 28.40 5.25
C ALA A 123 -1.72 29.15 6.13
N PRO A 124 -2.44 30.18 5.65
CA PRO A 124 -3.48 30.84 6.44
C PRO A 124 -4.63 29.93 6.92
N PHE A 125 -4.81 28.77 6.28
CA PHE A 125 -5.89 27.82 6.57
C PHE A 125 -5.42 26.60 7.36
N VAL A 126 -4.13 26.50 7.67
CA VAL A 126 -3.55 25.31 8.29
C VAL A 126 -4.09 25.06 9.71
N ASN A 127 -4.43 26.12 10.45
CA ASN A 127 -5.10 25.98 11.74
C ASN A 127 -6.44 25.24 11.61
N ILE A 128 -7.26 25.62 10.61
CA ILE A 128 -8.55 24.99 10.32
C ILE A 128 -8.33 23.53 9.90
N THR A 129 -7.35 23.28 9.05
CA THR A 129 -7.00 21.92 8.61
C THR A 129 -6.69 21.01 9.78
N PHE A 130 -5.76 21.38 10.67
CA PHE A 130 -5.38 20.52 11.79
C PHE A 130 -6.48 20.44 12.86
N GLU A 131 -7.30 21.49 13.04
CA GLU A 131 -8.49 21.43 13.89
C GLU A 131 -9.49 20.38 13.37
N CYS A 132 -9.79 20.41 12.06
CA CYS A 132 -10.69 19.45 11.41
C CYS A 132 -10.11 18.04 11.40
N MET A 133 -8.81 17.88 11.14
CA MET A 133 -8.10 16.59 11.18
C MET A 133 -8.05 16.00 12.59
N ALA A 134 -7.99 16.82 13.64
CA ALA A 134 -8.06 16.32 15.01
C ALA A 134 -9.44 15.71 15.35
N GLY A 135 -10.48 16.06 14.60
CA GLY A 135 -11.84 15.53 14.81
C GLY A 135 -12.41 15.84 16.19
N GLY A 136 -11.89 16.88 16.86
CA GLY A 136 -12.25 17.25 18.23
C GLY A 136 -11.63 16.38 19.34
N ALA A 137 -10.64 15.54 19.03
CA ALA A 137 -9.94 14.69 19.99
C ALA A 137 -8.43 15.04 20.11
N ASP A 138 -7.86 14.83 21.29
CA ASP A 138 -6.42 15.00 21.53
C ASP A 138 -5.68 13.69 21.23
N HIS A 139 -4.90 13.68 20.13
CA HIS A 139 -4.12 12.52 19.71
C HIS A 139 -2.67 12.53 20.22
N SER A 140 -2.28 13.47 21.09
CA SER A 140 -0.89 13.69 21.49
C SER A 140 -0.22 12.47 22.14
N GLN A 141 -0.97 11.60 22.83
CA GLN A 141 -0.44 10.35 23.36
C GLN A 141 -0.03 9.39 22.23
N CYS A 142 -0.88 9.27 21.21
CA CYS A 142 -0.60 8.45 20.03
C CYS A 142 0.62 8.98 19.27
N CYS A 143 0.67 10.29 19.03
CA CYS A 143 1.77 10.96 18.36
C CYS A 143 3.10 10.80 19.11
N ARG A 144 3.11 10.99 20.43
CA ARG A 144 4.31 10.82 21.25
C ARG A 144 4.85 9.39 21.20
N ARG A 145 3.97 8.37 21.24
CA ARG A 145 4.36 6.96 21.09
C ARG A 145 4.97 6.65 19.72
N ARG A 146 4.57 7.39 18.69
CA ARG A 146 5.11 7.29 17.32
C ARG A 146 6.34 8.18 17.09
N GLY A 147 6.84 8.87 18.11
CA GLY A 147 8.12 9.57 18.08
C GLY A 147 8.06 11.02 17.62
N LEU A 148 6.88 11.65 17.58
CA LEU A 148 6.79 13.07 17.22
C LEU A 148 7.48 13.96 18.27
N PRO A 149 8.26 14.96 17.83
CA PRO A 149 8.80 15.99 18.71
C PRO A 149 7.69 16.74 19.46
N ASP A 150 7.97 17.21 20.68
CA ASP A 150 6.97 17.91 21.51
C ASP A 150 6.40 19.18 20.82
N ILE A 151 7.20 19.88 20.02
CA ILE A 151 6.77 21.04 19.23
C ILE A 151 5.68 20.70 18.20
N CYS A 152 5.57 19.43 17.79
CA CYS A 152 4.59 18.97 16.82
C CYS A 152 3.30 18.45 17.47
N LEU A 153 3.25 18.32 18.80
CA LEU A 153 2.07 17.73 19.47
C LEU A 153 0.82 18.61 19.41
N ASP A 154 0.97 19.92 19.19
CA ASP A 154 -0.17 20.82 19.02
C ASP A 154 -0.93 20.57 17.71
N PHE A 155 -0.25 20.01 16.70
CA PHE A 155 -0.88 19.52 15.46
C PHE A 155 -1.77 18.30 15.75
N CYS A 156 -1.33 17.40 16.63
CA CYS A 156 -2.11 16.24 17.07
C CYS A 156 -3.36 16.62 17.89
N ARG A 157 -3.36 17.82 18.49
CA ARG A 157 -4.50 18.35 19.24
C ARG A 157 -5.45 19.18 18.38
N GLY A 158 -5.01 19.56 17.18
CA GLY A 158 -5.71 20.54 16.35
C GLY A 158 -5.68 21.96 16.91
N ASN A 159 -4.75 22.28 17.81
CA ASN A 159 -4.64 23.60 18.44
C ASN A 159 -3.47 24.42 17.85
N VAL A 160 -3.36 24.41 16.53
CA VAL A 160 -2.31 25.13 15.80
C VAL A 160 -2.78 26.56 15.60
N THR A 161 -2.09 27.54 16.18
CA THR A 161 -2.48 28.95 16.06
C THR A 161 -1.83 29.63 14.85
N GLN A 162 -0.55 29.36 14.59
CA GLN A 162 0.19 29.84 13.40
C GLN A 162 1.32 28.89 13.02
N LEU A 163 1.59 28.77 11.72
CA LEU A 163 2.79 28.13 11.19
C LEU A 163 3.97 29.10 11.19
N ASP A 164 5.11 28.64 11.68
CA ASP A 164 6.40 29.34 11.66
C ASP A 164 7.46 28.39 11.10
N TYR A 165 8.64 28.87 10.72
CA TYR A 165 9.69 28.04 10.10
C TYR A 165 10.09 26.83 10.97
N ARG A 166 9.97 26.95 12.29
CA ARG A 166 10.23 25.87 13.26
C ARG A 166 9.23 24.71 13.17
N HIS A 167 8.02 24.98 12.68
CA HIS A 167 6.95 23.99 12.54
C HIS A 167 6.99 23.27 11.19
N PHE A 168 7.85 23.66 10.24
CA PHE A 168 7.94 22.96 8.96
C PHE A 168 8.37 21.51 9.09
N ILE A 169 9.20 21.18 10.09
CA ILE A 169 9.53 19.79 10.43
C ILE A 169 8.29 18.97 10.82
N CYS A 170 7.26 19.60 11.36
CA CYS A 170 6.02 18.93 11.74
C CYS A 170 5.15 18.56 10.54
N LEU A 171 5.36 19.20 9.39
CA LEU A 171 4.64 18.92 8.15
C LEU A 171 5.14 17.64 7.47
N ASP A 172 6.31 17.11 7.84
CA ASP A 172 6.81 15.83 7.33
C ASP A 172 6.15 14.61 8.00
N HIS A 173 5.20 14.83 8.92
CA HIS A 173 4.57 13.80 9.75
C HIS A 173 3.05 13.69 9.55
N ILE A 174 2.54 14.10 8.38
CA ILE A 174 1.10 14.04 8.04
C ILE A 174 0.54 12.62 8.19
N ASP A 175 1.30 11.62 7.75
CA ASP A 175 0.97 10.20 7.88
C ASP A 175 0.76 9.79 9.34
N ILE A 176 1.57 10.31 10.27
CA ILE A 176 1.45 9.98 11.69
C ILE A 176 0.21 10.63 12.30
N TYR A 177 -0.12 11.89 11.95
CA TYR A 177 -1.36 12.53 12.41
C TYR A 177 -2.59 11.76 11.93
N GLY A 178 -2.62 11.43 10.63
CA GLY A 178 -3.71 10.65 10.03
C GLY A 178 -3.85 9.27 10.67
N ASN A 179 -2.75 8.55 10.86
CA ASN A 179 -2.77 7.24 11.54
C ASN A 179 -3.30 7.33 12.98
N CYS A 180 -2.97 8.40 13.71
CA CYS A 180 -3.48 8.57 15.06
C CYS A 180 -4.98 8.88 15.10
N LEU A 181 -5.48 9.66 14.14
CA LEU A 181 -6.92 9.84 13.95
C LEU A 181 -7.61 8.49 13.68
N LEU A 182 -7.07 7.72 12.73
CA LEU A 182 -7.64 6.42 12.36
C LEU A 182 -7.56 5.40 13.52
N GLU A 183 -6.50 5.45 14.34
CA GLU A 183 -6.39 4.65 15.57
C GLU A 183 -7.47 5.04 16.59
N TYR A 184 -7.73 6.34 16.76
CA TYR A 184 -8.79 6.83 17.65
C TYR A 184 -10.17 6.31 17.24
N TYR A 185 -10.47 6.30 15.93
CA TYR A 185 -11.69 5.72 15.38
C TYR A 185 -11.66 4.18 15.25
N LYS A 186 -10.54 3.55 15.66
CA LYS A 186 -10.32 2.10 15.61
C LYS A 186 -10.46 1.48 14.23
N VAL A 187 -10.32 2.28 13.16
CA VAL A 187 -10.44 1.81 11.77
C VAL A 187 -9.14 1.28 11.21
N LEU A 188 -8.03 1.47 11.91
CA LEU A 188 -6.79 0.80 11.57
C LEU A 188 -6.90 -0.70 11.84
N PRO A 189 -6.63 -1.56 10.84
CA PRO A 189 -6.52 -2.98 11.08
C PRO A 189 -5.44 -3.23 12.13
N GLY A 190 -5.72 -4.12 13.09
CA GLY A 190 -4.75 -4.56 14.08
C GLY A 190 -3.54 -5.27 13.44
N ALA A 191 -2.60 -5.69 14.28
CA ALA A 191 -1.51 -6.55 13.81
C ALA A 191 -2.09 -7.84 13.21
N PRO A 192 -1.58 -8.30 12.05
CA PRO A 192 -2.07 -9.52 11.43
C PRO A 192 -1.86 -10.70 12.38
N GLU A 193 -2.83 -11.62 12.41
CA GLU A 193 -2.72 -12.81 13.25
C GLU A 193 -1.87 -13.89 12.56
N GLN A 194 -1.31 -14.81 13.36
CA GLN A 194 -0.60 -15.99 12.87
C GLN A 194 0.50 -15.68 11.83
N PHE A 195 1.20 -14.56 12.00
CA PHE A 195 2.31 -14.19 11.12
C PHE A 195 3.42 -15.25 11.17
N LEU A 196 3.73 -15.79 9.99
CA LEU A 196 4.61 -16.93 9.79
C LEU A 196 5.50 -16.69 8.58
N VAL A 197 6.80 -16.91 8.75
CA VAL A 197 7.74 -17.08 7.64
C VAL A 197 7.86 -18.57 7.35
N SER A 198 7.26 -19.03 6.25
CA SER A 198 7.14 -20.47 5.95
C SER A 198 8.28 -21.06 5.13
N MET A 199 8.85 -20.27 4.20
CA MET A 199 10.00 -20.67 3.37
C MET A 199 10.95 -19.48 3.26
N VAL A 200 12.23 -19.71 3.53
CA VAL A 200 13.28 -18.68 3.44
C VAL A 200 14.35 -19.15 2.46
N HIS A 201 14.70 -18.28 1.53
CA HIS A 201 15.81 -18.45 0.60
C HIS A 201 16.74 -17.26 0.70
N SER A 202 17.94 -17.35 0.14
CA SER A 202 18.94 -16.27 0.13
C SER A 202 18.49 -14.94 -0.48
N ARG A 203 17.37 -14.90 -1.24
CA ARG A 203 16.89 -13.70 -1.95
C ARG A 203 15.38 -13.47 -1.86
N TRP A 204 14.64 -14.36 -1.19
CA TRP A 204 13.19 -14.26 -1.09
C TRP A 204 12.69 -15.09 0.09
N ALA A 205 11.50 -14.76 0.59
CA ALA A 205 10.82 -15.53 1.62
C ALA A 205 9.31 -15.56 1.35
N VAL A 206 8.61 -16.58 1.84
CA VAL A 206 7.15 -16.68 1.78
C VAL A 206 6.56 -16.39 3.15
N LEU A 207 5.82 -15.30 3.21
CA LEU A 207 5.10 -14.83 4.37
C LEU A 207 3.65 -15.32 4.33
N LYS A 208 3.10 -15.69 5.48
CA LYS A 208 1.71 -16.09 5.67
C LYS A 208 1.15 -15.40 6.90
N TRP A 209 -0.09 -14.94 6.82
CA TRP A 209 -0.79 -14.33 7.94
C TRP A 209 -2.31 -14.48 7.76
N SER A 210 -3.05 -14.32 8.85
CA SER A 210 -4.50 -14.16 8.84
C SER A 210 -4.87 -12.69 9.10
N PRO A 211 -6.07 -12.24 8.65
CA PRO A 211 -6.54 -10.90 8.93
C PRO A 211 -6.53 -10.58 10.43
N PRO A 212 -6.33 -9.32 10.83
CA PRO A 212 -6.48 -8.90 12.22
C PRO A 212 -7.92 -9.07 12.71
N ARG A 213 -8.07 -9.18 14.05
CA ARG A 213 -9.37 -9.18 14.72
C ARG A 213 -10.08 -7.84 14.64
#